data_AF-A0A0G0EZD1-F1
#
_entry.id   AF-A0A0G0EZD1-F1
#
_cell.length_a   1.000
_cell.length_b   1.000
_cell.length_c   1.000
_cell.angle_alpha   90.00
_cell.angle_beta   90.00
_cell.angle_gamma   90.00
#
_symmetry.space_group_name_H-M   'P 1'
#
loop_
_entity.id
_entity.type
_entity.pdbx_description
1 polymer ?
#
loop_
_entity_poly.entity_id
_entity_poly.type
_entity_poly.pdbx_seq_one_letter_code
_entity_poly.pdbx_strand_id
1 'polypeptide(L)'
;MSFYLRSKVLDLGEDNSFNIVLHRKDAEKIGVKEGELVYLGIGDADLYANVMETEDRVHQGEIGLFEEIWKEYMVVEGSTVFVDIPERTKSLEAISKKLLGHDLTKEDLELIMQDIASRRLRETEIAFFISTFFNPGFNEEEIYWMTQGMAQSGDSLSFKKFKGKGSVIADKHSIGGVAGKGVTPVLVPILVAGGLIVPNTSSRAITSPSGTSDILEVVMPVSLTEEEIMDVVEKTGGCLFWGGSLSISPADDVIINVERSLRIQE
;
A
#
# COMPACT_ATOMS: atom_id res chain seq x y z
N MET A 1 22.91 13.27 9.77
CA MET A 1 23.25 14.72 9.67
C MET A 1 22.27 15.23 8.65
N SER A 2 21.38 16.13 9.00
CA SER A 2 20.20 16.34 8.17
C SER A 2 20.44 17.40 7.09
N PHE A 3 19.92 17.16 5.89
CA PHE A 3 20.16 17.98 4.70
C PHE A 3 18.86 18.60 4.21
N TYR A 4 18.96 19.78 3.60
CA TYR A 4 17.85 20.45 2.93
C TYR A 4 18.22 20.65 1.46
N LEU A 5 17.37 20.13 0.57
CA LEU A 5 17.54 20.22 -0.88
C LEU A 5 16.31 20.91 -1.48
N ARG A 6 16.46 21.50 -2.66
CA ARG A 6 15.34 22.06 -3.41
C ARG A 6 14.71 21.00 -4.31
N SER A 7 13.40 20.85 -4.26
CA SER A 7 12.68 19.91 -5.11
C SER A 7 12.81 20.28 -6.58
N LYS A 8 12.96 19.25 -7.41
CA LYS A 8 12.88 19.30 -8.87
C LYS A 8 11.91 18.21 -9.28
N VAL A 9 10.82 18.58 -9.94
CA VAL A 9 9.83 17.60 -10.39
C VAL A 9 10.37 16.87 -11.60
N LEU A 10 10.28 15.54 -11.60
CA LEU A 10 10.67 14.70 -12.72
C LEU A 10 9.44 13.98 -13.24
N ASP A 11 9.24 14.03 -14.56
CA ASP A 11 8.23 13.26 -15.28
C ASP A 11 8.77 11.82 -15.52
N LEU A 12 8.98 11.12 -14.41
CA LEU A 12 9.47 9.75 -14.30
C LEU A 12 8.65 9.07 -13.19
N GLY A 13 8.06 7.91 -13.46
CA GLY A 13 7.26 7.16 -12.49
C GLY A 13 6.33 6.16 -13.17
N GLU A 14 6.46 4.87 -12.85
CA GLU A 14 5.60 3.78 -13.37
C GLU A 14 5.51 2.56 -12.43
N ASP A 15 6.14 2.55 -11.24
CA ASP A 15 6.38 1.33 -10.44
C ASP A 15 5.74 1.32 -9.04
N ASN A 16 4.88 2.29 -8.71
CA ASN A 16 4.29 2.46 -7.37
C ASN A 16 5.32 2.59 -6.22
N SER A 17 6.60 2.82 -6.54
CA SER A 17 7.65 3.04 -5.56
C SER A 17 7.98 4.52 -5.45
N PHE A 18 8.24 4.97 -4.22
CA PHE A 18 8.75 6.32 -4.00
C PHE A 18 10.23 6.36 -4.33
N ASN A 19 10.55 6.93 -5.47
CA ASN A 19 11.90 7.07 -5.99
C ASN A 19 12.31 8.55 -6.00
N ILE A 20 13.58 8.81 -5.67
CA ILE A 20 14.18 10.13 -5.79
C ILE A 20 15.49 10.06 -6.56
N VAL A 21 15.90 11.20 -7.14
CA VAL A 21 17.20 11.36 -7.77
C VAL A 21 18.03 12.37 -6.99
N LEU A 22 19.23 11.97 -6.56
CA LEU A 22 20.21 12.85 -5.97
C LEU A 22 21.38 13.05 -6.93
N HIS A 23 21.94 14.25 -6.94
CA HIS A 23 23.24 14.45 -7.56
C HIS A 23 24.29 13.66 -6.75
N ARG A 24 25.16 12.89 -7.40
CA ARG A 24 26.17 12.01 -6.78
C ARG A 24 26.94 12.67 -5.62
N LYS A 25 27.42 13.90 -5.83
CA LYS A 25 28.13 14.67 -4.77
C LYS A 25 27.28 14.99 -3.54
N ASP A 26 25.96 15.10 -3.65
CA ASP A 26 25.09 15.31 -2.50
C ASP A 26 24.75 13.98 -1.83
N ALA A 27 24.56 12.89 -2.59
CA ALA A 27 24.46 11.54 -2.04
C ALA A 27 25.71 11.20 -1.20
N GLU A 28 26.91 11.47 -1.72
CA GLU A 28 28.18 11.30 -1.00
C GLU A 28 28.27 12.15 0.29
N LYS A 29 27.77 13.40 0.27
CA LYS A 29 27.73 14.26 1.47
C LYS A 29 26.74 13.75 2.51
N ILE A 30 25.58 13.30 2.06
CA ILE A 30 24.55 12.72 2.92
C ILE A 30 25.05 11.41 3.52
N GLY A 31 25.85 10.67 2.78
CA GLY A 31 26.38 9.36 3.16
C GLY A 31 25.47 8.22 2.73
N VAL A 32 24.73 8.41 1.63
CA VAL A 32 23.84 7.40 1.03
C VAL A 32 24.32 7.02 -0.36
N LYS A 33 23.93 5.81 -0.80
CA LYS A 33 24.23 5.28 -2.13
C LYS A 33 22.98 4.92 -2.91
N GLU A 34 23.14 4.74 -4.21
CA GLU A 34 22.13 4.17 -5.09
C GLU A 34 21.54 2.86 -4.52
N GLY A 35 20.21 2.78 -4.51
CA GLY A 35 19.43 1.65 -3.95
C GLY A 35 19.24 1.68 -2.43
N GLU A 36 19.82 2.66 -1.72
CA GLU A 36 19.54 2.86 -0.30
C GLU A 36 18.27 3.69 -0.09
N LEU A 37 17.72 3.62 1.12
CA LEU A 37 16.50 4.32 1.51
C LEU A 37 16.86 5.61 2.26
N VAL A 38 16.16 6.69 1.94
CA VAL A 38 16.22 7.94 2.72
C VAL A 38 14.86 8.26 3.33
N TYR A 39 14.90 9.02 4.42
CA TYR A 39 13.72 9.67 4.98
C TYR A 39 13.59 11.07 4.40
N LEU A 40 12.39 11.42 3.96
CA LEU A 40 12.06 12.72 3.41
C LEU A 40 11.00 13.42 4.25
N GLY A 41 11.22 14.70 4.52
CA GLY A 41 10.20 15.60 5.04
C GLY A 41 9.82 16.63 3.98
N ILE A 42 8.54 16.67 3.59
CA ILE A 42 7.99 17.56 2.57
C ILE A 42 6.78 18.30 3.17
N GLY A 43 7.00 19.52 3.64
CA GLY A 43 5.97 20.26 4.37
C GLY A 43 5.60 19.54 5.68
N ASP A 44 4.34 19.11 5.79
CA ASP A 44 3.83 18.34 6.92
C ASP A 44 3.82 16.81 6.65
N ALA A 45 4.30 16.38 5.48
CA ALA A 45 4.35 14.97 5.09
C ALA A 45 5.74 14.38 5.32
N ASP A 46 5.77 13.15 5.81
CA ASP A 46 6.99 12.36 6.02
C ASP A 46 6.86 11.04 5.25
N LEU A 47 7.90 10.67 4.51
CA LEU A 47 7.92 9.44 3.72
C LEU A 47 9.32 8.85 3.59
N TYR A 48 9.37 7.59 3.15
CA TYR A 48 10.61 6.92 2.78
C TYR A 48 10.71 6.77 1.26
N ALA A 49 11.90 6.97 0.71
CA ALA A 49 12.12 6.88 -0.74
C ALA A 49 13.47 6.23 -1.08
N ASN A 50 13.50 5.50 -2.19
CA ASN A 50 14.70 4.88 -2.73
C ASN A 50 15.55 5.92 -3.45
N VAL A 51 16.87 5.87 -3.23
CA VAL A 51 17.84 6.77 -3.82
C VAL A 51 18.29 6.25 -5.19
N MET A 52 18.17 7.09 -6.20
CA MET A 52 18.89 6.98 -7.47
C MET A 52 19.93 8.10 -7.57
N GLU A 53 21.09 7.80 -8.15
CA GLU A 53 22.15 8.78 -8.34
C GLU A 53 22.23 9.27 -9.78
N THR A 54 22.56 10.55 -9.96
CA THR A 54 22.84 11.14 -11.27
C THR A 54 24.00 12.12 -11.19
N GLU A 55 24.61 12.42 -12.34
CA GLU A 55 25.60 13.49 -12.47
C GLU A 55 25.05 14.71 -13.24
N ASP A 56 23.95 14.55 -13.98
CA ASP A 56 23.48 15.55 -14.95
C ASP A 56 21.97 15.85 -14.91
N ARG A 57 21.13 14.95 -14.38
CA ARG A 57 19.67 15.15 -14.37
C ARG A 57 19.18 16.12 -13.29
N VAL A 58 19.86 16.19 -12.15
CA VAL A 58 19.58 17.14 -11.06
C VAL A 58 20.87 17.87 -10.69
N HIS A 59 20.77 19.16 -10.34
CA HIS A 59 21.95 19.93 -9.94
C HIS A 59 22.29 19.68 -8.47
N GLN A 60 23.51 20.02 -8.07
CA GLN A 60 23.86 19.99 -6.65
C GLN A 60 22.97 20.96 -5.85
N GLY A 61 22.48 20.49 -4.70
CA GLY A 61 21.50 21.19 -3.88
C GLY A 61 20.05 20.98 -4.32
N GLU A 62 19.80 20.12 -5.32
CA GLU A 62 18.47 19.71 -5.78
C GLU A 62 18.21 18.23 -5.49
N ILE A 63 16.92 17.90 -5.31
CA ILE A 63 16.42 16.54 -5.23
C ILE A 63 15.34 16.35 -6.29
N GLY A 64 15.56 15.40 -7.18
CA GLY A 64 14.58 14.97 -8.16
C GLY A 64 13.50 14.13 -7.50
N LEU A 65 12.24 14.51 -7.63
CA LEU A 65 11.11 13.74 -7.13
C LEU A 65 10.37 13.10 -8.31
N PHE A 66 10.09 11.81 -8.21
CA PHE A 66 9.28 11.08 -9.20
C PHE A 66 7.80 11.44 -9.09
N GLU A 67 7.04 11.11 -10.13
CA GLU A 67 5.61 11.41 -10.29
C GLU A 67 4.77 11.01 -9.08
N GLU A 68 5.01 9.82 -8.54
CA GLU A 68 4.31 9.26 -7.40
C GLU A 68 4.43 10.19 -6.18
N ILE A 69 5.60 10.80 -5.96
CA ILE A 69 5.82 11.68 -4.80
C ILE A 69 5.20 13.06 -5.05
N TRP A 70 5.50 13.71 -6.18
CA TRP A 70 5.06 15.10 -6.35
C TRP A 70 3.58 15.25 -6.65
N LYS A 71 2.92 14.23 -7.23
CA LYS A 71 1.45 14.23 -7.37
C LYS A 71 0.76 13.96 -6.04
N GLU A 72 1.18 12.93 -5.32
CA GLU A 72 0.53 12.50 -4.07
C GLU A 72 0.64 13.58 -2.97
N TYR A 73 1.83 14.17 -2.81
CA TYR A 73 2.09 15.18 -1.80
C TYR A 73 1.98 16.62 -2.32
N MET A 74 1.45 16.81 -3.54
CA MET A 74 1.23 18.12 -4.17
C MET A 74 2.47 19.04 -4.11
N VAL A 75 3.63 18.48 -4.42
CA VAL A 75 4.92 19.16 -4.23
C VAL A 75 5.11 20.24 -5.28
N VAL A 76 5.30 21.48 -4.83
CA VAL A 76 5.63 22.62 -5.69
C VAL A 76 7.12 22.58 -6.02
N GLU A 77 7.48 22.69 -7.30
CA GLU A 77 8.88 22.74 -7.74
C GLU A 77 9.66 23.89 -7.06
N GLY A 78 10.90 23.61 -6.66
CA GLY A 78 11.76 24.55 -5.94
C GLY A 78 11.48 24.67 -4.45
N SER A 79 10.46 23.95 -3.92
CA SER A 79 10.20 23.86 -2.49
C SER A 79 11.34 23.15 -1.74
N THR A 80 11.45 23.42 -0.44
CA THR A 80 12.49 22.79 0.39
C THR A 80 12.04 21.39 0.81
N VAL A 81 12.92 20.41 0.61
CA VAL A 81 12.75 19.02 1.04
C VAL A 81 13.84 18.71 2.06
N PHE A 82 13.41 18.21 3.22
CA PHE A 82 14.30 17.66 4.24
C PHE A 82 14.70 16.23 3.86
N VAL A 83 15.97 15.88 4.03
CA VAL A 83 16.51 14.54 3.76
C VAL A 83 17.37 14.09 4.94
N ASP A 84 17.12 12.87 5.43
CA ASP A 84 17.96 12.22 6.44
C ASP A 84 18.09 10.72 6.18
N ILE A 85 19.05 10.09 6.87
CA ILE A 85 19.22 8.64 6.84
C ILE A 85 18.26 8.04 7.86
N PRO A 86 17.40 7.08 7.47
CA PRO A 86 16.45 6.48 8.39
C PRO A 86 17.17 5.62 9.44
N GLU A 87 16.69 5.67 10.68
CA GLU A 87 17.15 4.72 11.69
C GLU A 87 16.72 3.30 11.31
N ARG A 88 17.55 2.32 11.66
CA ARG A 88 17.24 0.90 11.45
C ARG A 88 15.96 0.55 12.20
N THR A 89 14.98 0.03 11.48
CA THR A 89 13.73 -0.43 12.11
C THR A 89 13.93 -1.77 12.84
N LYS A 90 13.16 -1.95 13.92
CA LYS A 90 13.04 -3.23 14.63
C LYS A 90 12.28 -4.30 13.83
N SER A 91 11.53 -3.92 12.80
CA SER A 91 10.87 -4.88 11.90
C SER A 91 11.85 -5.86 11.28
N LEU A 92 13.08 -5.43 10.95
CA LEU A 92 14.11 -6.32 10.43
C LEU A 92 14.58 -7.35 11.47
N GLU A 93 14.61 -6.98 12.75
CA GLU A 93 14.93 -7.91 13.83
C GLU A 93 13.80 -8.93 14.01
N ALA A 94 12.54 -8.49 13.93
CA ALA A 94 11.38 -9.36 13.95
C ALA A 94 11.35 -10.32 12.75
N ILE A 95 11.56 -9.84 11.52
CA ILE A 95 11.65 -10.69 10.32
C ILE A 95 12.78 -11.73 10.48
N SER A 96 13.96 -11.31 10.95
CA SER A 96 15.06 -12.23 11.23
C SER A 96 14.71 -13.26 12.30
N LYS A 97 14.01 -12.86 13.36
CA LYS A 97 13.53 -13.75 14.42
C LYS A 97 12.57 -14.80 13.84
N LYS A 98 11.66 -14.40 12.96
CA LYS A 98 10.73 -15.33 12.29
C LYS A 98 11.45 -16.30 11.36
N LEU A 99 12.39 -15.82 10.56
CA LEU A 99 13.23 -16.66 9.68
C LEU A 99 14.00 -17.75 10.47
N LEU A 100 14.33 -17.49 11.73
CA LEU A 100 14.99 -18.45 12.63
C LEU A 100 14.02 -19.46 13.27
N GLY A 101 12.72 -19.41 12.95
CA GLY A 101 11.73 -20.34 13.48
C GLY A 101 11.06 -19.90 14.79
N HIS A 102 11.22 -18.63 15.19
CA HIS A 102 10.61 -18.12 16.43
C HIS A 102 9.29 -17.42 16.15
N ASP A 103 8.34 -17.57 17.08
CA ASP A 103 7.06 -16.87 17.02
C ASP A 103 7.22 -15.35 17.23
N LEU A 104 6.47 -14.58 16.47
CA LEU A 104 6.40 -13.13 16.60
C LEU A 104 5.37 -12.72 17.63
N THR A 105 5.66 -11.61 18.30
CA THR A 105 4.68 -10.97 19.19
C THR A 105 3.70 -10.14 18.39
N LYS A 106 2.62 -9.71 19.05
CA LYS A 106 1.68 -8.76 18.47
C LYS A 106 2.38 -7.48 18.01
N GLU A 107 3.25 -6.93 18.86
CA GLU A 107 3.99 -5.69 18.59
C GLU A 107 4.96 -5.85 17.41
N ASP A 108 5.59 -7.03 17.27
CA ASP A 108 6.45 -7.35 16.13
C ASP A 108 5.65 -7.26 14.82
N LEU A 109 4.47 -7.88 14.76
CA LEU A 109 3.64 -7.94 13.54
C LEU A 109 2.96 -6.62 13.21
N GLU A 110 2.43 -5.91 14.21
CA GLU A 110 1.86 -4.57 14.01
C GLU A 110 2.93 -3.61 13.46
N LEU A 111 4.17 -3.67 13.98
CA LEU A 111 5.27 -2.85 13.49
C LEU A 111 5.70 -3.22 12.06
N ILE A 112 5.80 -4.52 11.74
CA ILE A 112 6.11 -4.95 10.37
C ILE A 112 5.04 -4.41 9.41
N MET A 113 3.76 -4.55 9.73
CA MET A 113 2.68 -4.07 8.86
C MET A 113 2.70 -2.54 8.70
N GLN A 114 3.03 -1.80 9.75
CA GLN A 114 3.20 -0.35 9.68
C GLN A 114 4.39 0.06 8.81
N ASP A 115 5.53 -0.62 8.94
CA ASP A 115 6.73 -0.31 8.16
C ASP A 115 6.59 -0.71 6.69
N ILE A 116 5.82 -1.76 6.38
CA ILE A 116 5.46 -2.11 5.00
C ILE A 116 4.54 -1.03 4.42
N ALA A 117 3.47 -0.68 5.14
CA ALA A 117 2.50 0.33 4.71
C ALA A 117 3.14 1.70 4.45
N SER A 118 4.08 2.12 5.30
CA SER A 118 4.81 3.38 5.17
C SER A 118 5.97 3.33 4.17
N ARG A 119 6.20 2.19 3.49
CA ARG A 119 7.33 1.97 2.57
C ARG A 119 8.70 2.10 3.23
N ARG A 120 8.77 1.90 4.55
CA ARG A 120 10.03 1.87 5.30
C ARG A 120 10.80 0.57 5.05
N LEU A 121 10.10 -0.54 4.80
CA LEU A 121 10.72 -1.77 4.30
C LEU A 121 10.78 -1.76 2.78
N ARG A 122 11.95 -2.11 2.24
CA ARG A 122 12.20 -2.24 0.81
C ARG A 122 11.70 -3.58 0.30
N GLU A 123 11.52 -3.69 -1.01
CA GLU A 123 11.09 -4.92 -1.68
C GLU A 123 11.93 -6.14 -1.28
N THR A 124 13.24 -5.98 -1.10
CA THR A 124 14.12 -7.07 -0.66
C THR A 124 13.81 -7.57 0.75
N GLU A 125 13.50 -6.66 1.66
CA GLU A 125 13.16 -6.96 3.06
C GLU A 125 11.77 -7.57 3.15
N ILE A 126 10.84 -7.08 2.33
CA ILE A 126 9.50 -7.64 2.18
C ILE A 126 9.56 -9.04 1.58
N ALA A 127 10.40 -9.30 0.57
CA ALA A 127 10.59 -10.63 0.02
C ALA A 127 11.11 -11.63 1.07
N PHE A 128 12.02 -11.20 1.96
CA PHE A 128 12.41 -12.02 3.11
C PHE A 128 11.25 -12.29 4.06
N PHE A 129 10.40 -11.30 4.33
CA PHE A 129 9.20 -11.49 5.13
C PHE A 129 8.23 -12.49 4.46
N ILE A 130 7.92 -12.34 3.18
CA ILE A 130 7.07 -13.28 2.41
C ILE A 130 7.63 -14.69 2.46
N SER A 131 8.96 -14.88 2.41
CA SER A 131 9.55 -16.21 2.52
C SER A 131 9.18 -16.94 3.83
N THR A 132 8.87 -16.19 4.89
CA THR A 132 8.45 -16.76 6.19
C THR A 132 7.06 -17.39 6.15
N PHE A 133 6.21 -17.03 5.20
CA PHE A 133 4.87 -17.61 5.03
C PHE A 133 4.94 -19.08 4.63
N PHE A 134 5.94 -19.44 3.82
CA PHE A 134 6.20 -20.83 3.42
C PHE A 134 6.93 -21.62 4.50
N ASN A 135 7.93 -21.01 5.14
CA ASN A 135 8.67 -21.63 6.23
C ASN A 135 9.33 -20.55 7.11
N PRO A 136 9.07 -20.52 8.43
CA PRO A 136 8.39 -21.56 9.23
C PRO A 136 6.85 -21.56 9.15
N GLY A 137 6.24 -20.59 8.47
CA GLY A 137 4.79 -20.34 8.52
C GLY A 137 4.37 -19.61 9.79
N PHE A 138 3.08 -19.28 9.90
CA PHE A 138 2.51 -18.54 11.04
C PHE A 138 1.45 -19.37 11.77
N ASN A 139 1.39 -19.24 13.09
CA ASN A 139 0.33 -19.82 13.91
C ASN A 139 -0.92 -18.93 13.90
N GLU A 140 -2.04 -19.42 14.47
CA GLU A 140 -3.33 -18.69 14.45
C GLU A 140 -3.27 -17.33 15.15
N GLU A 141 -2.52 -17.19 16.23
CA GLU A 141 -2.38 -15.90 16.95
C GLU A 141 -1.58 -14.91 16.12
N GLU A 142 -0.49 -15.35 15.49
CA GLU A 142 0.30 -14.52 14.59
C GLU A 142 -0.52 -14.06 13.37
N ILE A 143 -1.29 -14.97 12.74
CA ILE A 143 -2.17 -14.59 11.62
C ILE A 143 -3.19 -13.54 12.08
N TYR A 144 -3.76 -13.70 13.27
CA TYR A 144 -4.69 -12.72 13.84
C TYR A 144 -4.03 -11.36 14.07
N TRP A 145 -2.84 -11.31 14.68
CA TRP A 145 -2.12 -10.06 14.91
C TRP A 145 -1.64 -9.40 13.63
N MET A 146 -1.19 -10.19 12.66
CA MET A 146 -0.82 -9.70 11.33
C MET A 146 -2.02 -9.06 10.63
N THR A 147 -3.16 -9.77 10.60
CA THR A 147 -4.41 -9.25 10.02
C THR A 147 -4.86 -7.97 10.72
N GLN A 148 -4.74 -7.92 12.04
CA GLN A 148 -5.04 -6.73 12.82
C GLN A 148 -4.10 -5.57 12.47
N GLY A 149 -2.79 -5.81 12.37
CA GLY A 149 -1.80 -4.81 11.96
C GLY A 149 -2.04 -4.29 10.55
N MET A 150 -2.37 -5.18 9.60
CA MET A 150 -2.74 -4.83 8.22
C MET A 150 -3.98 -3.93 8.18
N ALA A 151 -5.00 -4.21 9.01
CA ALA A 151 -6.21 -3.40 9.05
C ALA A 151 -5.99 -2.03 9.72
N GLN A 152 -5.03 -1.93 10.65
CA GLN A 152 -4.72 -0.71 11.38
C GLN A 152 -3.70 0.20 10.69
N SER A 153 -2.96 -0.30 9.70
CA SER A 153 -1.95 0.47 8.98
C SER A 153 -2.52 1.42 7.92
N GLY A 154 -3.84 1.38 7.69
CA GLY A 154 -4.53 2.23 6.73
C GLY A 154 -5.84 2.82 7.26
N ASP A 155 -6.62 3.38 6.33
CA ASP A 155 -7.90 4.01 6.60
C ASP A 155 -9.00 2.99 6.91
N SER A 156 -9.99 3.41 7.69
CA SER A 156 -11.13 2.58 8.08
C SER A 156 -12.46 3.22 7.68
N LEU A 157 -13.18 2.56 6.76
CA LEU A 157 -14.51 2.98 6.35
C LEU A 157 -15.56 2.61 7.41
N SER A 158 -16.25 3.61 7.95
CA SER A 158 -17.27 3.40 8.99
C SER A 158 -18.70 3.48 8.46
N PHE A 159 -19.29 2.33 8.19
CA PHE A 159 -20.69 2.20 7.74
C PHE A 159 -21.72 2.23 8.89
N LYS A 160 -21.31 2.60 10.12
CA LYS A 160 -22.18 2.58 11.31
C LYS A 160 -23.44 3.43 11.16
N LYS A 161 -23.39 4.52 10.38
CA LYS A 161 -24.53 5.40 10.10
C LYS A 161 -25.70 4.69 9.38
N PHE A 162 -25.43 3.56 8.73
CA PHE A 162 -26.45 2.79 8.00
C PHE A 162 -27.14 1.70 8.82
N LYS A 163 -26.72 1.46 10.08
CA LYS A 163 -27.27 0.41 10.97
C LYS A 163 -28.79 0.51 11.21
N GLY A 164 -29.41 1.66 10.99
CA GLY A 164 -30.86 1.86 11.08
C GLY A 164 -31.66 1.52 9.81
N LYS A 165 -31.00 1.32 8.66
CA LYS A 165 -31.60 0.98 7.36
C LYS A 165 -31.44 -0.50 6.99
N GLY A 166 -30.44 -1.17 7.57
CA GLY A 166 -30.18 -2.61 7.52
C GLY A 166 -29.19 -2.96 8.65
N SER A 167 -29.46 -3.99 9.45
CA SER A 167 -28.75 -4.21 10.72
C SER A 167 -27.37 -4.90 10.56
N VAL A 168 -27.09 -5.44 9.37
CA VAL A 168 -25.91 -6.26 9.10
C VAL A 168 -25.17 -5.70 7.89
N ILE A 169 -23.90 -5.35 8.10
CA ILE A 169 -22.95 -5.10 7.03
C ILE A 169 -22.46 -6.47 6.56
N ALA A 170 -22.69 -6.79 5.30
CA ALA A 170 -22.26 -8.05 4.69
C ALA A 170 -21.21 -7.76 3.63
N ASP A 171 -20.26 -8.68 3.50
CA ASP A 171 -19.25 -8.65 2.45
C ASP A 171 -19.13 -10.05 1.84
N LYS A 172 -18.77 -10.11 0.57
CA LYS A 172 -18.49 -11.35 -0.14
C LYS A 172 -17.10 -11.26 -0.79
N HIS A 173 -16.22 -12.15 -0.36
CA HIS A 173 -14.91 -12.31 -0.98
C HIS A 173 -14.80 -13.64 -1.73
N SER A 174 -13.86 -13.75 -2.67
CA SER A 174 -13.48 -15.02 -3.29
C SER A 174 -11.99 -15.01 -3.59
N ILE A 175 -11.29 -16.07 -3.18
CA ILE A 175 -9.84 -16.27 -3.37
C ILE A 175 -9.34 -16.28 -4.82
N GLY A 176 -10.21 -16.08 -5.83
CA GLY A 176 -9.73 -16.06 -7.23
C GLY A 176 -9.43 -17.44 -7.83
N GLY A 177 -8.59 -17.46 -8.88
CA GLY A 177 -8.08 -18.69 -9.53
C GLY A 177 -8.95 -19.37 -10.60
N VAL A 178 -10.24 -18.99 -10.73
CA VAL A 178 -11.15 -19.53 -11.76
C VAL A 178 -11.55 -18.42 -12.73
N ALA A 179 -11.50 -18.70 -14.04
CA ALA A 179 -11.86 -17.73 -15.09
C ALA A 179 -13.38 -17.46 -15.15
N GLY A 180 -13.78 -16.26 -15.60
CA GLY A 180 -15.18 -15.93 -15.89
C GLY A 180 -16.08 -15.69 -14.68
N LYS A 181 -15.53 -15.23 -13.54
CA LYS A 181 -16.30 -15.03 -12.30
C LYS A 181 -17.22 -13.80 -12.37
N GLY A 182 -18.50 -14.02 -12.68
CA GLY A 182 -19.58 -13.03 -12.55
C GLY A 182 -20.36 -13.12 -11.23
N VAL A 183 -19.86 -13.83 -10.21
CA VAL A 183 -20.63 -14.11 -8.99
C VAL A 183 -20.84 -12.86 -8.13
N THR A 184 -19.80 -12.07 -7.87
CA THR A 184 -19.91 -10.87 -7.03
C THR A 184 -20.91 -9.85 -7.59
N PRO A 185 -20.85 -9.47 -8.90
CA PRO A 185 -21.80 -8.53 -9.47
C PRO A 185 -23.26 -8.98 -9.41
N VAL A 186 -23.52 -10.29 -9.39
CA VAL A 186 -24.88 -10.84 -9.28
C VAL A 186 -25.33 -10.96 -7.82
N LEU A 187 -24.44 -11.40 -6.93
CA LEU A 187 -24.79 -11.68 -5.54
C LEU A 187 -25.00 -10.42 -4.71
N VAL A 188 -24.19 -9.37 -4.93
CA VAL A 188 -24.30 -8.12 -4.16
C VAL A 188 -25.71 -7.50 -4.27
N PRO A 189 -26.30 -7.31 -5.47
CA PRO A 189 -27.68 -6.83 -5.60
C PRO A 189 -28.73 -7.72 -4.91
N ILE A 190 -28.54 -9.05 -4.92
CA ILE A 190 -29.45 -9.99 -4.23
C ILE A 190 -29.42 -9.77 -2.72
N LEU A 191 -28.22 -9.63 -2.14
CA LEU A 191 -28.05 -9.38 -0.70
C LEU A 191 -28.65 -8.02 -0.30
N VAL A 192 -28.44 -7.00 -1.13
CA VAL A 192 -29.04 -5.66 -0.94
C VAL A 192 -30.57 -5.73 -1.01
N ALA A 193 -31.15 -6.43 -1.98
CA ALA A 193 -32.59 -6.64 -2.07
C ALA A 193 -33.16 -7.42 -0.86
N GLY A 194 -32.33 -8.23 -0.20
CA GLY A 194 -32.62 -8.89 1.07
C GLY A 194 -32.54 -7.99 2.30
N GLY A 195 -32.25 -6.70 2.15
CA GLY A 195 -32.18 -5.71 3.24
C GLY A 195 -30.83 -5.59 3.93
N LEU A 196 -29.76 -6.15 3.34
CA LEU A 196 -28.40 -6.03 3.85
C LEU A 196 -27.69 -4.80 3.30
N ILE A 197 -26.69 -4.31 4.05
CA ILE A 197 -25.78 -3.26 3.59
C ILE A 197 -24.51 -3.93 3.06
N VAL A 198 -24.15 -3.69 1.80
CA VAL A 198 -23.09 -4.46 1.11
C VAL A 198 -22.05 -3.54 0.43
N PRO A 199 -21.13 -2.94 1.20
CA PRO A 199 -20.01 -2.18 0.67
C PRO A 199 -18.87 -3.15 0.30
N ASN A 200 -18.93 -3.71 -0.90
CA ASN A 200 -18.01 -4.75 -1.35
C ASN A 200 -16.80 -4.16 -2.09
N THR A 201 -15.62 -4.41 -1.53
CA THR A 201 -14.35 -4.18 -2.21
C THR A 201 -14.02 -5.35 -3.13
N SER A 202 -13.45 -5.05 -4.29
CA SER A 202 -12.91 -6.05 -5.21
C SER A 202 -11.55 -5.62 -5.73
N SER A 203 -10.68 -6.59 -6.01
CA SER A 203 -9.39 -6.34 -6.64
C SER A 203 -9.47 -6.44 -8.17
N ARG A 204 -8.49 -5.83 -8.83
CA ARG A 204 -8.16 -6.10 -10.23
C ARG A 204 -7.48 -7.46 -10.35
N ALA A 205 -7.39 -7.98 -11.57
CA ALA A 205 -6.66 -9.19 -11.88
C ALA A 205 -5.26 -9.22 -11.24
N ILE A 206 -4.96 -10.31 -10.53
CA ILE A 206 -3.61 -10.65 -10.07
C ILE A 206 -3.05 -11.75 -10.99
N THR A 207 -3.64 -12.95 -10.97
CA THR A 207 -3.24 -14.11 -11.78
C THR A 207 -4.24 -14.48 -12.87
N SER A 208 -5.49 -14.03 -12.74
CA SER A 208 -6.58 -14.29 -13.70
C SER A 208 -6.55 -13.33 -14.89
N PRO A 209 -7.12 -13.69 -16.05
CA PRO A 209 -7.25 -12.76 -17.18
C PRO A 209 -8.07 -11.50 -16.90
N SER A 210 -8.96 -11.53 -15.90
CA SER A 210 -9.81 -10.40 -15.49
C SER A 210 -10.25 -10.59 -14.03
N GLY A 211 -10.09 -9.55 -13.21
CA GLY A 211 -10.65 -9.46 -11.86
C GLY A 211 -12.10 -8.97 -11.86
N THR A 212 -12.74 -8.96 -10.69
CA THR A 212 -14.11 -8.44 -10.55
C THR A 212 -14.17 -6.96 -10.91
N SER A 213 -13.20 -6.16 -10.46
CA SER A 213 -13.16 -4.73 -10.74
C SER A 213 -12.96 -4.44 -12.23
N ASP A 214 -12.17 -5.28 -12.93
CA ASP A 214 -11.97 -5.14 -14.38
C ASP A 214 -13.26 -5.42 -15.18
N ILE A 215 -14.07 -6.39 -14.72
CA ILE A 215 -15.39 -6.68 -15.33
C ILE A 215 -16.35 -5.52 -15.11
N LEU A 216 -16.37 -4.98 -13.90
CA LEU A 216 -17.28 -3.90 -13.51
C LEU A 216 -16.94 -2.58 -14.19
N GLU A 217 -15.65 -2.28 -14.35
CA GLU A 217 -15.16 -1.02 -14.95
C GLU A 217 -15.65 -0.82 -16.40
N VAL A 218 -15.97 -1.90 -17.11
CA VAL A 218 -16.56 -1.85 -18.45
C VAL A 218 -17.91 -1.10 -18.47
N VAL A 219 -18.67 -1.14 -17.37
CA VAL A 219 -20.04 -0.63 -17.30
C VAL A 219 -20.27 0.45 -16.24
N MET A 220 -19.34 0.62 -15.28
CA MET A 220 -19.45 1.62 -14.22
C MET A 220 -18.07 1.99 -13.65
N PRO A 221 -17.89 3.20 -13.09
CA PRO A 221 -16.65 3.55 -12.41
C PRO A 221 -16.44 2.66 -11.17
N VAL A 222 -15.20 2.23 -10.95
CA VAL A 222 -14.80 1.41 -9.79
C VAL A 222 -13.85 2.13 -8.83
N SER A 223 -13.12 3.14 -9.31
CA SER A 223 -12.28 4.00 -8.47
C SER A 223 -13.15 5.11 -7.88
N LEU A 224 -13.51 4.97 -6.61
CA LEU A 224 -14.39 5.90 -5.90
C LEU A 224 -13.69 6.43 -4.66
N THR A 225 -13.97 7.68 -4.31
CA THR A 225 -13.61 8.28 -3.02
C THR A 225 -14.47 7.73 -1.89
N GLU A 226 -14.04 7.89 -0.64
CA GLU A 226 -14.85 7.52 0.53
C GLU A 226 -16.22 8.20 0.50
N GLU A 227 -16.28 9.49 0.14
CA GLU A 227 -17.53 10.24 0.06
C GLU A 227 -18.49 9.63 -0.98
N GLU A 228 -18.00 9.31 -2.18
CA GLU A 228 -18.79 8.67 -3.23
C GLU A 228 -19.29 7.29 -2.79
N ILE A 229 -18.45 6.49 -2.13
CA ILE A 229 -18.83 5.17 -1.61
C ILE A 229 -19.96 5.31 -0.61
N MET A 230 -19.82 6.24 0.34
CA MET A 230 -20.85 6.50 1.34
C MET A 230 -22.17 6.93 0.69
N ASP A 231 -22.11 7.77 -0.33
CA ASP A 231 -23.26 8.25 -1.09
C ASP A 231 -23.98 7.14 -1.86
N VAL A 232 -23.22 6.24 -2.50
CA VAL A 232 -23.75 5.08 -3.21
C VAL A 232 -24.43 4.14 -2.23
N VAL A 233 -23.74 3.76 -1.14
CA VAL A 233 -24.29 2.87 -0.11
C VAL A 233 -25.56 3.47 0.51
N GLU A 234 -25.62 4.78 0.72
CA GLU A 234 -26.82 5.45 1.24
C GLU A 234 -28.03 5.32 0.30
N LYS A 235 -27.80 5.46 -1.01
CA LYS A 235 -28.86 5.47 -2.03
C LYS A 235 -29.34 4.06 -2.38
N THR A 236 -28.44 3.09 -2.42
CA THR A 236 -28.72 1.75 -2.98
C THR A 236 -28.70 0.64 -1.94
N GLY A 237 -28.01 0.84 -0.80
CA GLY A 237 -27.71 -0.22 0.16
C GLY A 237 -26.44 -1.03 -0.16
N GLY A 238 -25.80 -0.84 -1.31
CA GLY A 238 -24.57 -1.54 -1.65
C GLY A 238 -23.70 -0.83 -2.68
N CYS A 239 -22.39 -1.06 -2.59
CA CYS A 239 -21.41 -0.45 -3.48
C CYS A 239 -20.40 -1.52 -3.90
N LEU A 240 -19.98 -1.47 -5.16
CA LEU A 240 -18.97 -2.34 -5.74
C LEU A 240 -17.84 -1.43 -6.22
N PHE A 241 -16.68 -1.49 -5.57
CA PHE A 241 -15.58 -0.56 -5.81
C PHE A 241 -14.23 -1.26 -5.73
N TRP A 242 -13.21 -0.65 -6.34
CA TRP A 242 -11.85 -1.15 -6.29
C TRP A 242 -11.17 -0.71 -5.00
N GLY A 243 -10.66 -1.68 -4.22
CA GLY A 243 -10.01 -1.38 -2.94
C GLY A 243 -8.75 -0.53 -3.07
N GLY A 244 -7.94 -0.78 -4.11
CA GLY A 244 -6.64 -0.11 -4.29
C GLY A 244 -6.71 1.37 -4.69
N SER A 245 -7.91 1.94 -4.86
CA SER A 245 -8.07 3.41 -4.98
C SER A 245 -8.17 4.11 -3.63
N LEU A 246 -8.13 3.36 -2.52
CA LEU A 246 -8.22 3.86 -1.16
C LEU A 246 -7.04 3.29 -0.36
N SER A 247 -6.62 4.00 0.68
CA SER A 247 -5.56 3.52 1.58
C SER A 247 -6.09 2.51 2.60
N ILE A 248 -6.90 1.53 2.17
CA ILE A 248 -7.46 0.50 3.05
C ILE A 248 -6.53 -0.70 3.02
N SER A 249 -5.83 -0.94 4.14
CA SER A 249 -4.83 -1.99 4.26
C SER A 249 -3.65 -1.85 3.26
N PRO A 250 -2.95 -0.70 3.23
CA PRO A 250 -1.87 -0.43 2.28
C PRO A 250 -0.70 -1.44 2.36
N ALA A 251 -0.52 -2.11 3.51
CA ALA A 251 0.46 -3.18 3.63
C ALA A 251 0.17 -4.36 2.68
N ASP A 252 -1.10 -4.69 2.46
CA ASP A 252 -1.54 -5.76 1.55
C ASP A 252 -1.13 -5.47 0.11
N ASP A 253 -1.42 -4.26 -0.37
CA ASP A 253 -1.07 -3.85 -1.74
C ASP A 253 0.44 -3.91 -2.00
N VAL A 254 1.27 -3.50 -1.02
CA VAL A 254 2.73 -3.57 -1.13
C VAL A 254 3.22 -5.02 -1.16
N ILE A 255 2.67 -5.89 -0.29
CA ILE A 255 3.02 -7.32 -0.27
C ILE A 255 2.66 -7.97 -1.61
N ILE A 256 1.42 -7.77 -2.09
CA ILE A 256 0.93 -8.31 -3.37
C ILE A 256 1.82 -7.88 -4.55
N ASN A 257 2.32 -6.64 -4.55
CA ASN A 257 3.22 -6.19 -5.62
C ASN A 257 4.54 -6.98 -5.64
N VAL A 258 5.12 -7.27 -4.46
CA VAL A 258 6.33 -8.10 -4.36
C VAL A 258 6.04 -9.56 -4.75
N GLU A 259 4.92 -10.13 -4.30
CA GLU A 259 4.49 -11.48 -4.68
C GLU A 259 4.32 -11.63 -6.20
N ARG A 260 3.70 -10.64 -6.86
CA ARG A 260 3.52 -10.59 -8.32
C ARG A 260 4.86 -10.63 -9.05
N SER A 261 5.84 -9.86 -8.58
CA SER A 261 7.20 -9.85 -9.14
C SER A 261 7.89 -11.20 -8.99
N LEU A 262 7.63 -11.92 -7.89
CA LEU A 262 8.16 -13.25 -7.62
C LEU A 262 7.36 -14.39 -8.29
N ARG A 263 6.14 -14.10 -8.79
CA ARG A 263 5.17 -15.09 -9.32
C ARG A 263 4.84 -16.20 -8.32
N ILE A 264 4.73 -15.83 -7.05
CA ILE A 264 4.30 -16.70 -5.96
C ILE A 264 2.95 -16.23 -5.41
N GLN A 265 2.18 -17.15 -4.84
CA GLN A 265 1.02 -16.85 -4.00
C GLN A 265 1.13 -17.74 -2.77
N GLU A 266 1.03 -17.14 -1.60
CA GLU A 266 1.02 -17.79 -0.29
C GLU A 266 -0.33 -18.43 0.09
#